data_AF-A0A2R4ME67-F1
#
_entry.id   AF-A0A2R4ME67-F1
#
_cell.length_a   1.000
_cell.length_b   1.000
_cell.length_c   1.000
_cell.angle_alpha   90.00
_cell.angle_beta   90.00
_cell.angle_gamma   90.00
#
_symmetry.space_group_name_H-M   'P 1'
#
loop_
_entity.id
_entity.type
_entity.pdbx_description
1 polymer ?
#
loop_
_entity_poly.entity_id
_entity_poly.type
_entity_poly.pdbx_seq_one_letter_code
_entity_poly.pdbx_strand_id
1 'polypeptide(L)'
;MRWFLKGLLALTLLAATAPARAQEVSFRARLIDQHLTSIMRGAEIATTAIGETFITSRSNDEEFHAYLNRIKAQLPEARAVLVLGADGMLLHDSFSFPALELDLSQRVYFKEAVARRGARLYVGTAKIGKSSGVPFIPVAKAIYDGPDLVGVVTLIITPARLLQQSRWDDCLYCYVEILRADGQTLTSYPSNAERPEDFLMSLDLQNASVMGFKRMMFHELPTKTSWIKNKDYPLITVYSEIEPH
;
A
#
# COMPACT_ATOMS: atom_id res chain seq x y z
N MET A 1 62.28 42.13 4.82
CA MET A 1 62.06 41.19 3.70
C MET A 1 61.55 39.87 4.26
N ARG A 2 60.28 39.85 4.67
CA ARG A 2 59.69 38.77 5.45
C ARG A 2 58.17 38.93 5.33
N TRP A 3 57.48 37.80 5.15
CA TRP A 3 56.00 37.62 5.15
C TRP A 3 55.29 37.89 3.83
N PHE A 4 54.94 36.83 3.09
CA PHE A 4 53.72 36.71 2.28
C PHE A 4 53.61 35.28 1.73
N LEU A 5 53.12 34.31 2.52
CA LEU A 5 52.62 33.03 1.97
C LEU A 5 51.85 32.24 3.04
N LYS A 6 50.69 32.75 3.45
CA LYS A 6 49.65 31.97 4.12
C LYS A 6 48.29 32.58 3.77
N GLY A 7 47.56 31.95 2.85
CA GLY A 7 46.22 32.42 2.52
C GLY A 7 45.68 31.87 1.21
N LEU A 8 45.56 30.55 1.08
CA LEU A 8 44.75 29.94 0.01
C LEU A 8 44.42 28.49 0.37
N LEU A 9 43.62 28.32 1.42
CA LEU A 9 43.09 27.00 1.80
C LEU A 9 41.82 27.15 2.65
N ALA A 10 40.83 27.87 2.10
CA ALA A 10 39.48 27.89 2.64
C ALA A 10 38.53 28.50 1.61
N LEU A 11 38.03 27.74 0.62
CA LEU A 11 36.73 28.03 -0.01
C LEU A 11 36.25 26.97 -1.04
N THR A 12 36.12 25.69 -0.69
CA THR A 12 35.40 24.72 -1.56
C THR A 12 34.72 23.59 -0.78
N LEU A 13 33.96 23.90 0.27
CA LEU A 13 33.22 22.88 1.03
C LEU A 13 31.71 23.16 1.20
N LEU A 14 31.13 24.13 0.48
CA LEU A 14 29.73 24.54 0.69
C LEU A 14 28.73 24.21 -0.44
N ALA A 15 29.10 23.47 -1.49
CA ALA A 15 28.22 23.26 -2.65
C ALA A 15 27.66 21.83 -2.85
N ALA A 16 27.96 20.87 -1.97
CA ALA A 16 27.57 19.46 -2.18
C ALA A 16 26.27 19.00 -1.48
N THR A 17 25.56 19.86 -0.75
CA THR A 17 24.47 19.43 0.16
C THR A 17 23.11 19.23 -0.52
N ALA A 18 22.82 19.94 -1.61
CA ALA A 18 21.52 19.86 -2.30
C ALA A 18 21.25 18.51 -3.02
N PRO A 19 22.18 17.96 -3.84
CA PRO A 19 21.94 16.67 -4.50
C PRO A 19 21.91 15.50 -3.51
N ALA A 20 22.75 15.54 -2.48
CA ALA A 20 22.80 14.51 -1.44
C ALA A 20 21.48 14.39 -0.65
N ARG A 21 20.83 15.52 -0.32
CA ARG A 21 19.53 15.52 0.40
C ARG A 21 18.34 15.11 -0.48
N ALA A 22 18.33 15.47 -1.77
CA ALA A 22 17.31 14.99 -2.71
C ALA A 22 17.40 13.46 -2.89
N GLN A 23 18.61 12.92 -2.84
CA GLN A 23 18.87 11.48 -2.93
C GLN A 23 18.34 10.71 -1.71
N GLU A 24 18.40 11.29 -0.51
CA GLU A 24 17.88 10.67 0.72
C GLU A 24 16.36 10.51 0.71
N VAL A 25 15.61 11.59 0.45
CA VAL A 25 14.13 11.56 0.42
C VAL A 25 13.63 10.58 -0.64
N SER A 26 14.28 10.59 -1.82
CA SER A 26 13.99 9.63 -2.90
C SER A 26 14.35 8.19 -2.52
N PHE A 27 15.39 7.98 -1.72
CA PHE A 27 15.77 6.66 -1.23
C PHE A 27 14.75 6.12 -0.25
N ARG A 28 14.25 6.95 0.68
CA ARG A 28 13.19 6.55 1.63
C ARG A 28 11.89 6.19 0.90
N ALA A 29 11.47 6.99 -0.08
CA ALA A 29 10.33 6.65 -0.94
C ALA A 29 10.51 5.28 -1.61
N ARG A 30 11.71 4.98 -2.13
CA ARG A 30 12.01 3.68 -2.76
C ARG A 30 11.90 2.51 -1.79
N LEU A 31 12.39 2.67 -0.57
CA LEU A 31 12.28 1.60 0.45
C LEU A 31 10.82 1.27 0.78
N ILE A 32 9.98 2.30 0.90
CA ILE A 32 8.54 2.11 1.11
C ILE A 32 7.91 1.41 -0.10
N ASP A 33 8.17 1.88 -1.31
CA ASP A 33 7.62 1.29 -2.53
C ASP A 33 8.04 -0.18 -2.72
N GLN A 34 9.30 -0.51 -2.39
CA GLN A 34 9.78 -1.90 -2.37
C GLN A 34 9.05 -2.75 -1.33
N HIS A 35 8.81 -2.21 -0.14
CA HIS A 35 8.03 -2.89 0.88
C HIS A 35 6.59 -3.16 0.41
N LEU A 36 5.93 -2.17 -0.18
CA LEU A 36 4.57 -2.33 -0.73
C LEU A 36 4.51 -3.35 -1.85
N THR A 37 5.51 -3.34 -2.74
CA THR A 37 5.64 -4.36 -3.79
C THR A 37 5.72 -5.76 -3.18
N SER A 38 6.48 -5.93 -2.10
CA SER A 38 6.57 -7.21 -1.40
C SER A 38 5.24 -7.66 -0.80
N ILE A 39 4.51 -6.75 -0.15
CA ILE A 39 3.18 -7.06 0.43
C ILE A 39 2.21 -7.48 -0.66
N MET A 40 2.10 -6.69 -1.74
CA MET A 40 1.14 -6.94 -2.81
C MET A 40 1.48 -8.22 -3.58
N ARG A 41 2.78 -8.53 -3.76
CA ARG A 41 3.19 -9.81 -4.34
C ARG A 41 2.85 -11.00 -3.45
N GLY A 42 3.02 -10.87 -2.13
CA GLY A 42 2.57 -11.87 -1.17
C GLY A 42 1.05 -12.09 -1.26
N ALA A 43 0.28 -11.01 -1.34
CA ALA A 43 -1.17 -11.05 -1.55
C ALA A 43 -1.55 -11.76 -2.86
N GLU A 44 -0.80 -11.53 -3.94
CA GLU A 44 -1.05 -12.14 -5.25
C GLU A 44 -0.80 -13.64 -5.24
N ILE A 45 0.31 -14.05 -4.64
CA ILE A 45 0.66 -15.47 -4.48
C ILE A 45 -0.39 -16.16 -3.62
N ALA A 46 -0.75 -15.57 -2.48
CA ALA A 46 -1.73 -16.15 -1.57
C ALA A 46 -3.12 -16.31 -2.20
N THR A 47 -3.63 -15.27 -2.87
CA THR A 47 -4.94 -15.33 -3.53
C THR A 47 -4.97 -16.37 -4.65
N THR A 48 -3.85 -16.54 -5.37
CA THR A 48 -3.71 -17.57 -6.40
C THR A 48 -3.70 -18.98 -5.79
N ALA A 49 -2.88 -19.21 -4.77
CA ALA A 49 -2.79 -20.50 -4.09
C ALA A 49 -4.11 -20.92 -3.42
N ILE A 50 -4.82 -19.95 -2.82
CA ILE A 50 -6.15 -20.19 -2.25
C ILE A 50 -7.14 -20.56 -3.35
N GLY A 51 -7.14 -19.86 -4.48
CA GLY A 51 -8.01 -20.16 -5.61
C GLY A 51 -7.77 -21.56 -6.18
N GLU A 52 -6.52 -21.96 -6.38
CA GLU A 52 -6.15 -23.30 -6.84
C GLU A 52 -6.59 -24.38 -5.84
N THR A 53 -6.38 -24.14 -4.55
CA THR A 53 -6.81 -25.06 -3.50
C THR A 53 -8.34 -25.16 -3.44
N PHE A 54 -9.05 -24.04 -3.63
CA PHE A 54 -10.51 -23.99 -3.64
C PHE A 54 -11.10 -24.82 -4.80
N ILE A 55 -10.46 -24.83 -5.96
CA ILE A 55 -10.91 -25.63 -7.12
C ILE A 55 -10.60 -27.12 -6.93
N THR A 56 -9.41 -27.45 -6.41
CA THR A 56 -8.88 -28.82 -6.47
C THR A 56 -9.14 -29.63 -5.20
N SER A 57 -9.30 -28.97 -4.06
CA SER A 57 -9.47 -29.64 -2.77
C SER A 57 -10.90 -30.16 -2.58
N ARG A 58 -11.02 -31.28 -1.87
CA ARG A 58 -12.28 -31.79 -1.31
C ARG A 58 -12.36 -31.59 0.20
N SER A 59 -11.61 -30.62 0.73
CA SER A 59 -11.62 -30.29 2.15
C SER A 59 -13.01 -29.88 2.62
N ASN A 60 -13.35 -30.28 3.84
CA ASN A 60 -14.51 -29.73 4.53
C ASN A 60 -14.22 -28.29 5.00
N ASP A 61 -15.26 -27.60 5.48
CA ASP A 61 -15.17 -26.19 5.88
C ASP A 61 -14.16 -25.94 7.01
N GLU A 62 -14.01 -26.87 7.95
CA GLU A 62 -13.08 -26.75 9.07
C GLU A 62 -11.62 -26.83 8.59
N GLU A 63 -11.31 -27.80 7.74
CA GLU A 63 -10.00 -27.94 7.10
C GLU A 63 -9.64 -26.72 6.26
N PHE A 64 -10.62 -26.21 5.48
CA PHE A 64 -10.40 -25.03 4.65
C PHE A 64 -10.22 -23.77 5.51
N HIS A 65 -10.97 -23.62 6.60
CA HIS A 65 -10.75 -22.54 7.58
C HIS A 65 -9.35 -22.61 8.20
N ALA A 66 -8.87 -23.80 8.59
CA ALA A 66 -7.52 -23.99 9.10
C ALA A 66 -6.44 -23.70 8.02
N TYR A 67 -6.71 -24.01 6.76
CA TYR A 67 -5.87 -23.63 5.63
C TYR A 67 -5.79 -22.10 5.46
N LEU A 68 -6.92 -21.39 5.45
CA LEU A 68 -6.96 -19.93 5.34
C LEU A 68 -6.21 -19.25 6.50
N ASN A 69 -6.33 -19.77 7.73
CA ASN A 69 -5.58 -19.27 8.87
C ASN A 69 -4.06 -19.42 8.71
N ARG A 70 -3.60 -20.56 8.17
CA ARG A 70 -2.18 -20.78 7.88
C ARG A 70 -1.63 -19.80 6.85
N ILE A 71 -2.38 -19.55 5.77
CA ILE A 71 -2.00 -18.55 4.76
C ILE A 71 -2.00 -17.14 5.36
N LYS A 72 -3.04 -16.79 6.13
CA LYS A 72 -3.16 -15.49 6.79
C LYS A 72 -2.04 -15.23 7.80
N ALA A 73 -1.51 -16.26 8.46
CA ALA A 73 -0.36 -16.13 9.35
C ALA A 73 0.93 -15.69 8.63
N GLN A 74 1.04 -15.92 7.31
CA GLN A 74 2.15 -15.48 6.47
C GLN A 74 1.96 -14.06 5.91
N LEU A 75 0.78 -13.47 6.10
CA LEU A 75 0.41 -12.14 5.62
C LEU A 75 0.03 -11.25 6.82
N PRO A 76 1.00 -10.75 7.60
CA PRO A 76 0.74 -9.99 8.81
C PRO A 76 -0.05 -8.69 8.57
N GLU A 77 -0.06 -8.18 7.34
CA GLU A 77 -0.83 -7.01 6.92
C GLU A 77 -2.33 -7.32 6.75
N ALA A 78 -2.67 -8.57 6.44
CA ALA A 78 -4.04 -9.04 6.29
C ALA A 78 -4.63 -9.42 7.66
N ARG A 79 -5.78 -8.83 8.01
CA ARG A 79 -6.52 -9.23 9.22
C ARG A 79 -7.44 -10.42 8.98
N ALA A 80 -7.91 -10.60 7.75
CA ALA A 80 -8.78 -11.70 7.35
C ALA A 80 -8.59 -12.05 5.86
N VAL A 81 -8.96 -13.28 5.52
CA VAL A 81 -9.02 -13.82 4.17
C VAL A 81 -10.42 -14.38 3.96
N LEU A 82 -11.10 -13.92 2.92
CA LEU A 82 -12.45 -14.31 2.58
C LEU A 82 -12.45 -15.05 1.25
N VAL A 83 -13.24 -16.11 1.14
CA VAL A 83 -13.56 -16.77 -0.12
C VAL A 83 -15.06 -16.62 -0.36
N LEU A 84 -15.38 -16.00 -1.49
CA LEU A 84 -16.75 -15.77 -1.94
C LEU A 84 -17.07 -16.73 -3.08
N GLY A 85 -18.31 -17.22 -3.13
CA GLY A 85 -18.81 -17.98 -4.27
C GLY A 85 -18.97 -17.11 -5.51
N ALA A 86 -19.28 -17.75 -6.65
CA ALA A 86 -19.54 -17.08 -7.92
C ALA A 86 -20.75 -16.11 -7.86
N ASP A 87 -21.67 -16.36 -6.93
CA ASP A 87 -22.83 -15.52 -6.62
C ASP A 87 -22.50 -14.35 -5.67
N GLY A 88 -21.30 -14.34 -5.08
CA GLY A 88 -20.86 -13.33 -4.11
C GLY A 88 -21.22 -13.63 -2.66
N MET A 89 -21.77 -14.81 -2.36
CA MET A 89 -21.99 -15.26 -0.99
C MET A 89 -20.68 -15.61 -0.30
N LEU A 90 -20.53 -15.26 0.98
CA LEU A 90 -19.39 -15.65 1.78
C LEU A 90 -19.42 -17.16 2.08
N LEU A 91 -18.43 -17.89 1.57
CA LEU A 91 -18.30 -19.34 1.78
C LEU A 91 -17.31 -19.65 2.91
N HIS A 92 -16.16 -18.97 2.92
CA HIS A 92 -15.13 -19.18 3.94
C HIS A 92 -14.57 -17.86 4.44
N ASP A 93 -14.28 -17.80 5.74
CA ASP A 93 -13.65 -16.67 6.41
C ASP A 93 -12.54 -17.20 7.31
N SER A 94 -11.33 -16.64 7.22
CA SER A 94 -10.23 -17.00 8.12
C SER A 94 -10.45 -16.48 9.54
N PHE A 95 -11.26 -15.44 9.73
CA PHE A 95 -11.46 -14.76 11.02
C PHE A 95 -12.58 -15.39 11.87
N SER A 96 -13.62 -15.93 11.24
CA SER A 96 -14.77 -16.51 11.95
C SER A 96 -15.12 -17.88 11.41
N PHE A 97 -15.36 -18.83 12.31
CA PHE A 97 -15.80 -20.19 11.99
C PHE A 97 -17.01 -20.57 12.86
N PRO A 98 -18.12 -21.05 12.27
CA PRO A 98 -18.39 -21.11 10.83
C PRO A 98 -18.44 -19.71 10.20
N ALA A 99 -18.28 -19.63 8.88
CA ALA A 99 -18.41 -18.37 8.16
C ALA A 99 -19.83 -17.81 8.31
N LEU A 100 -19.96 -16.49 8.42
CA LEU A 100 -21.28 -15.85 8.48
C LEU A 100 -21.93 -15.86 7.10
N GLU A 101 -23.24 -16.16 7.04
CA GLU A 101 -24.02 -16.05 5.82
C GLU A 101 -24.19 -14.57 5.43
N LEU A 102 -23.37 -14.11 4.49
CA LEU A 102 -23.36 -12.72 4.04
C LEU A 102 -23.31 -12.64 2.52
N ASP A 103 -24.22 -11.86 1.94
CA ASP A 103 -24.15 -11.46 0.53
C ASP A 103 -23.17 -10.28 0.37
N LEU A 104 -22.08 -10.54 -0.36
CA LEU A 104 -21.05 -9.57 -0.69
C LEU A 104 -20.97 -9.27 -2.19
N SER A 105 -21.94 -9.73 -3.00
CA SER A 105 -22.02 -9.55 -4.46
C SER A 105 -22.03 -8.08 -4.87
N GLN A 106 -22.65 -7.22 -4.05
CA GLN A 106 -22.74 -5.78 -4.33
C GLN A 106 -21.48 -5.00 -3.98
N ARG A 107 -20.49 -5.66 -3.36
CA ARG A 107 -19.25 -5.00 -2.96
C ARG A 107 -18.37 -4.72 -4.18
N VAL A 108 -17.80 -3.50 -4.19
CA VAL A 108 -16.94 -3.05 -5.30
C VAL A 108 -15.79 -4.02 -5.55
N TYR A 109 -15.16 -4.55 -4.50
CA TYR A 109 -14.04 -5.49 -4.67
C TYR A 109 -14.46 -6.82 -5.32
N PHE A 110 -15.70 -7.28 -5.12
CA PHE A 110 -16.23 -8.45 -5.83
C PHE A 110 -16.41 -8.14 -7.31
N LYS A 111 -17.18 -7.08 -7.62
CA LYS A 111 -17.47 -6.65 -9.00
C LYS A 111 -16.21 -6.38 -9.80
N GLU A 112 -15.24 -5.66 -9.22
CA GLU A 112 -13.98 -5.32 -9.86
C GLU A 112 -13.08 -6.54 -10.07
N ALA A 113 -13.03 -7.48 -9.12
CA ALA A 113 -12.26 -8.70 -9.29
C ALA A 113 -12.82 -9.55 -10.44
N VAL A 114 -14.14 -9.69 -10.52
CA VAL A 114 -14.83 -10.40 -11.62
C VAL A 114 -14.61 -9.70 -12.96
N ALA A 115 -14.75 -8.37 -13.01
CA ALA A 115 -14.53 -7.60 -14.24
C ALA A 115 -13.10 -7.74 -14.80
N ARG A 116 -12.12 -8.02 -13.93
CA ARG A 116 -10.71 -8.22 -14.30
C ARG A 116 -10.38 -9.62 -14.80
N ARG A 117 -11.32 -10.57 -14.75
CA ARG A 117 -11.16 -11.94 -15.26
C ARG A 117 -9.89 -12.65 -14.75
N GLY A 118 -9.56 -12.46 -13.48
CA GLY A 118 -8.41 -13.10 -12.83
C GLY A 118 -7.03 -12.59 -13.27
N ALA A 119 -6.94 -11.64 -14.21
CA ALA A 119 -5.68 -11.22 -14.81
C ALA A 119 -4.75 -10.48 -13.84
N ARG A 120 -5.30 -9.69 -12.92
CA ARG A 120 -4.54 -8.93 -11.91
C ARG A 120 -5.33 -8.80 -10.62
N LEU A 121 -4.62 -8.59 -9.51
CA LEU A 121 -5.23 -8.17 -8.26
C LEU A 121 -5.98 -6.85 -8.43
N TYR A 122 -7.18 -6.79 -7.88
CA TYR A 122 -7.85 -5.54 -7.58
C TYR A 122 -7.36 -5.00 -6.22
N VAL A 123 -7.02 -3.71 -6.17
CA VAL A 123 -6.73 -3.00 -4.92
C VAL A 123 -7.83 -1.95 -4.68
N GLY A 124 -8.57 -2.13 -3.59
CA GLY A 124 -9.66 -1.25 -3.21
C GLY A 124 -9.21 0.04 -2.54
N THR A 125 -10.19 0.88 -2.24
CA THR A 125 -10.01 2.08 -1.41
C THR A 125 -10.05 1.68 0.06
N ALA A 126 -9.48 2.50 0.94
CA ALA A 126 -9.71 2.37 2.36
C ALA A 126 -11.21 2.56 2.66
N LYS A 127 -11.80 1.62 3.40
CA LYS A 127 -13.21 1.65 3.82
C LYS A 127 -13.34 1.23 5.26
N ILE A 128 -14.35 1.72 5.95
CA ILE A 128 -14.70 1.23 7.29
C ILE A 128 -15.54 -0.05 7.12
N GLY A 129 -15.12 -1.13 7.79
CA GLY A 129 -15.86 -2.39 7.81
C GLY A 129 -17.22 -2.22 8.46
N LYS A 130 -18.31 -2.59 7.77
CA LYS A 130 -19.66 -2.53 8.35
C LYS A 130 -19.82 -3.44 9.58
N SER A 131 -19.19 -4.61 9.56
CA SER A 131 -19.24 -5.59 10.64
C SER A 131 -18.25 -5.29 11.77
N SER A 132 -17.08 -4.74 11.45
CA SER A 132 -16.00 -4.55 12.43
C SER A 132 -15.79 -3.12 12.92
N GLY A 133 -16.33 -2.11 12.23
CA GLY A 133 -16.05 -0.70 12.52
C GLY A 133 -14.61 -0.23 12.26
N VAL A 134 -13.76 -1.13 11.74
CA VAL A 134 -12.32 -0.88 11.55
C VAL A 134 -12.00 -0.58 10.07
N PRO A 135 -11.14 0.40 9.77
CA PRO A 135 -10.64 0.65 8.41
C PRO A 135 -9.94 -0.56 7.80
N PHE A 136 -10.21 -0.84 6.53
CA PHE A 136 -9.58 -1.89 5.76
C PHE A 136 -9.44 -1.53 4.29
N ILE A 137 -8.49 -2.17 3.61
CA ILE A 137 -8.30 -2.12 2.16
C ILE A 137 -8.55 -3.53 1.62
N PRO A 138 -9.58 -3.74 0.78
CA PRO A 138 -9.79 -5.04 0.15
C PRO A 138 -8.82 -5.22 -1.00
N VAL A 139 -8.12 -6.35 -1.03
CA VAL A 139 -7.34 -6.81 -2.18
C VAL A 139 -7.99 -8.09 -2.68
N ALA A 140 -8.48 -8.10 -3.92
CA ALA A 140 -9.34 -9.18 -4.41
C ALA A 140 -8.86 -9.73 -5.75
N LYS A 141 -9.07 -11.04 -5.95
CA LYS A 141 -8.80 -11.74 -7.22
C LYS A 141 -9.91 -12.75 -7.47
N ALA A 142 -10.46 -12.75 -8.68
CA ALA A 142 -11.44 -13.74 -9.09
C ALA A 142 -10.76 -15.08 -9.38
N ILE A 143 -11.47 -16.16 -9.06
CA ILE A 143 -11.08 -17.55 -9.22
C ILE A 143 -11.87 -18.10 -10.40
N TYR A 144 -11.18 -18.72 -11.36
CA TYR A 144 -11.80 -19.33 -12.53
C TYR A 144 -11.38 -20.79 -12.65
N ASP A 145 -12.32 -21.66 -12.99
CA ASP A 145 -12.06 -23.01 -13.47
C ASP A 145 -12.37 -23.05 -14.98
N GLY A 146 -11.33 -23.02 -15.80
CA GLY A 146 -11.47 -22.75 -17.23
C GLY A 146 -12.14 -21.38 -17.50
N PRO A 147 -13.25 -21.32 -18.26
CA PRO A 147 -13.97 -20.07 -18.52
C PRO A 147 -14.92 -19.66 -17.37
N ASP A 148 -15.19 -20.55 -16.42
CA ASP A 148 -16.27 -20.39 -15.46
C ASP A 148 -15.76 -19.71 -14.19
N LEU A 149 -16.48 -18.66 -13.77
CA LEU A 149 -16.23 -18.01 -12.49
C LEU A 149 -16.68 -18.96 -11.37
N VAL A 150 -15.76 -19.38 -10.51
CA VAL A 150 -16.08 -20.22 -9.35
C VAL A 150 -16.14 -19.41 -8.05
N GLY A 151 -15.48 -18.24 -8.00
CA GLY A 151 -15.51 -17.41 -6.81
C GLY A 151 -14.55 -16.23 -6.83
N VAL A 152 -14.38 -15.59 -5.68
CA VAL A 152 -13.45 -14.48 -5.46
C VAL A 152 -12.74 -14.66 -4.13
N VAL A 153 -11.40 -14.61 -4.13
CA VAL A 153 -10.61 -14.47 -2.90
C VAL A 153 -10.44 -12.98 -2.59
N THR A 154 -10.70 -12.59 -1.34
CA THR A 154 -10.46 -11.21 -0.86
C THR A 154 -9.62 -11.23 0.41
N LEU A 155 -8.48 -10.55 0.37
CA LEU A 155 -7.68 -10.22 1.54
C LEU A 155 -8.13 -8.88 2.12
N ILE A 156 -8.30 -8.84 3.44
CA ILE A 156 -8.69 -7.64 4.17
C ILE A 156 -7.45 -7.06 4.82
N ILE A 157 -6.81 -6.08 4.17
CA ILE A 157 -5.58 -5.46 4.66
C ILE A 157 -5.88 -4.34 5.64
N THR A 158 -5.11 -4.27 6.73
CA THR A 158 -5.17 -3.15 7.67
C THR A 158 -4.32 -1.98 7.16
N PRO A 159 -4.88 -0.77 6.94
CA PRO A 159 -4.15 0.34 6.32
C PRO A 159 -2.83 0.69 7.00
N ALA A 160 -2.83 0.77 8.34
CA ALA A 160 -1.64 1.10 9.13
C ALA A 160 -0.49 0.08 8.95
N ARG A 161 -0.80 -1.17 8.59
CA ARG A 161 0.21 -2.21 8.38
C ARG A 161 1.00 -2.03 7.08
N LEU A 162 0.48 -1.27 6.11
CA LEU A 162 1.20 -0.97 4.86
C LEU A 162 2.44 -0.09 5.09
N LEU A 163 2.47 0.70 6.16
CA LEU A 163 3.57 1.61 6.45
C LEU A 163 4.56 1.08 7.49
N GLN A 164 4.32 -0.07 8.16
CA GLN A 164 5.11 -0.50 9.32
C GLN A 164 5.42 0.65 10.29
N GLN A 165 4.38 1.21 10.92
CA GLN A 165 4.46 2.43 11.74
C GLN A 165 5.65 2.48 12.71
N SER A 166 6.03 1.36 13.34
CA SER A 166 7.17 1.25 14.26
C SER A 166 8.55 1.61 13.66
N ARG A 167 8.66 1.78 12.34
CA ARG A 167 9.90 2.23 11.68
C ARG A 167 10.02 3.76 11.57
N TRP A 168 8.97 4.50 11.94
CA TRP A 168 8.89 5.94 11.75
C TRP A 168 8.89 6.72 13.07
N ASP A 169 8.93 6.02 14.21
CA ASP A 169 8.94 6.64 15.54
C ASP A 169 10.12 7.62 15.72
N ASP A 170 11.23 7.41 14.98
CA ASP A 170 12.41 8.29 15.00
C ASP A 170 12.30 9.51 14.05
N CYS A 171 11.22 9.60 13.26
CA CYS A 171 11.09 10.59 12.21
C CYS A 171 10.00 11.61 12.57
N LEU A 172 10.39 12.59 13.40
CA LEU A 172 9.51 13.62 13.97
C LEU A 172 8.96 14.61 12.93
N TYR A 173 9.65 14.77 11.80
CA TYR A 173 9.35 15.77 10.76
C TYR A 173 9.16 15.12 9.40
N CYS A 174 8.46 14.00 9.33
CA CYS A 174 8.12 13.39 8.05
C CYS A 174 6.64 13.09 7.92
N TYR A 175 6.22 13.12 6.66
CA TYR A 175 4.88 12.78 6.23
C TYR A 175 5.00 11.72 5.15
N VAL A 176 4.27 10.62 5.33
CA VAL A 176 4.23 9.53 4.36
C VAL A 176 2.78 9.29 3.97
N GLU A 177 2.52 9.11 2.69
CA GLU A 177 1.20 8.80 2.19
C GLU A 177 1.28 7.69 1.14
N ILE A 178 0.39 6.71 1.26
CA ILE A 178 0.18 5.70 0.24
C ILE A 178 -1.16 6.01 -0.41
N LEU A 179 -1.12 6.24 -1.71
CA LEU A 179 -2.28 6.51 -2.53
C LEU A 179 -2.54 5.31 -3.45
N ARG A 180 -3.79 5.14 -3.84
CA ARG A 180 -4.11 4.38 -5.04
C ARG A 180 -3.88 5.26 -6.28
N ALA A 181 -3.72 4.64 -7.44
CA ALA A 181 -3.44 5.34 -8.70
C ALA A 181 -4.49 6.41 -9.08
N ASP A 182 -5.71 6.32 -8.56
CA ASP A 182 -6.77 7.32 -8.73
C ASP A 182 -6.66 8.50 -7.73
N GLY A 183 -5.60 8.56 -6.93
CA GLY A 183 -5.33 9.62 -5.97
C GLY A 183 -6.00 9.44 -4.61
N GLN A 184 -6.72 8.33 -4.37
CA GLN A 184 -7.33 8.08 -3.06
C GLN A 184 -6.30 7.63 -2.02
N THR A 185 -6.30 8.27 -0.86
CA THR A 185 -5.47 7.89 0.27
C THR A 185 -5.87 6.53 0.82
N LEU A 186 -4.90 5.63 0.87
CA LEU A 186 -5.03 4.33 1.52
C LEU A 186 -4.60 4.40 2.97
N THR A 187 -3.48 5.06 3.25
CA THR A 187 -2.95 5.28 4.61
C THR A 187 -1.94 6.42 4.62
N SER A 188 -1.71 7.00 5.78
CA SER A 188 -0.69 8.02 6.00
C SER A 188 0.03 7.84 7.34
N TYR A 189 1.20 8.45 7.45
CA TYR A 189 1.92 8.65 8.70
C TYR A 189 2.33 10.13 8.83
N PRO A 190 2.09 10.77 9.98
CA PRO A 190 1.19 10.31 11.05
C PRO A 190 -0.25 10.08 10.54
N SER A 191 -0.98 9.13 11.14
CA SER A 191 -2.29 8.68 10.59
C SER A 191 -3.41 9.71 10.69
N ASN A 192 -3.20 10.78 11.45
CA ASN A 192 -4.10 11.91 11.65
C ASN A 192 -3.50 13.25 11.16
N ALA A 193 -2.38 13.21 10.42
CA ALA A 193 -1.78 14.43 9.90
C ALA A 193 -2.69 15.05 8.83
N GLU A 194 -3.07 16.31 9.06
CA GLU A 194 -3.81 17.11 8.09
C GLU A 194 -2.86 17.56 6.98
N ARG A 195 -3.08 17.02 5.79
CA ARG A 195 -2.38 17.40 4.56
C ARG A 195 -3.02 18.68 3.99
N PRO A 196 -2.23 19.66 3.52
CA PRO A 196 -2.77 20.81 2.79
C PRO A 196 -3.63 20.35 1.60
N GLU A 197 -4.76 21.03 1.37
CA GLU A 197 -5.73 20.63 0.32
C GLU A 197 -5.07 20.54 -1.07
N ASP A 198 -4.19 21.50 -1.37
CA ASP A 198 -3.48 21.64 -2.64
C ASP A 198 -2.22 20.78 -2.76
N PHE A 199 -1.81 20.06 -1.70
CA PHE A 199 -0.55 19.33 -1.67
C PHE A 199 -0.42 18.33 -2.83
N LEU A 200 -1.39 17.43 -3.00
CA LEU A 200 -1.34 16.44 -4.09
C LEU A 200 -1.56 17.08 -5.46
N MET A 201 -2.35 18.15 -5.54
CA MET A 201 -2.54 18.91 -6.78
C MET A 201 -1.21 19.52 -7.24
N SER A 202 -0.43 20.05 -6.31
CA SER A 202 0.87 20.66 -6.59
C SER A 202 1.93 19.65 -7.05
N LEU A 203 1.77 18.37 -6.71
CA LEU A 203 2.64 17.30 -7.19
C LEU A 203 2.26 16.84 -8.61
N ASP A 204 1.04 17.15 -9.06
CA ASP A 204 0.45 16.71 -10.34
C ASP A 204 0.75 15.23 -10.62
N LEU A 205 0.42 14.38 -9.66
CA LEU A 205 0.76 12.95 -9.72
C LEU A 205 0.15 12.24 -10.93
N GLN A 206 -0.85 12.81 -11.60
CA GLN A 206 -1.40 12.23 -12.82
C GLN A 206 -0.41 12.38 -13.98
N ASN A 207 0.12 13.59 -14.22
CA ASN A 207 1.06 13.83 -15.33
C ASN A 207 2.53 13.63 -14.95
N ALA A 208 2.84 13.52 -13.66
CA ALA A 208 4.20 13.34 -13.19
C ALA A 208 4.86 12.05 -13.71
N SER A 209 6.19 12.07 -13.79
CA SER A 209 7.01 10.88 -14.04
C SER A 209 6.76 9.78 -12.99
N VAL A 210 7.15 8.55 -13.33
CA VAL A 210 7.07 7.38 -12.43
C VAL A 210 7.72 7.66 -11.08
N MET A 211 8.82 8.40 -11.07
CA MET A 211 9.47 8.87 -9.85
C MET A 211 9.79 10.35 -10.00
N GLY A 212 9.73 11.10 -8.90
CA GLY A 212 10.19 12.48 -8.90
C GLY A 212 10.46 13.04 -7.51
N PHE A 213 10.88 14.30 -7.52
CA PHE A 213 11.26 15.06 -6.35
C PHE A 213 10.84 16.51 -6.54
N LYS A 214 10.31 17.13 -5.49
CA LYS A 214 9.94 18.54 -5.47
C LYS A 214 10.17 19.11 -4.07
N ARG A 215 10.75 20.31 -3.99
CA ARG A 215 10.67 21.13 -2.78
C ARG A 215 9.41 21.96 -2.83
N MET A 216 8.66 21.97 -1.75
CA MET A 216 7.38 22.65 -1.63
C MET A 216 7.12 23.03 -0.19
N MET A 217 6.01 23.72 0.06
CA MET A 217 5.58 24.03 1.41
C MET A 217 4.60 22.94 1.89
N PHE A 218 4.77 22.48 3.13
CA PHE A 218 3.76 21.72 3.85
C PHE A 218 3.25 22.64 4.96
N HIS A 219 2.06 23.19 4.78
CA HIS A 219 1.62 24.40 5.48
C HIS A 219 2.62 25.54 5.25
N GLU A 220 3.28 26.05 6.29
CA GLU A 220 4.27 27.13 6.22
C GLU A 220 5.71 26.63 6.30
N LEU A 221 5.93 25.32 6.28
CA LEU A 221 7.25 24.72 6.49
C LEU A 221 7.86 24.22 5.17
N PRO A 222 9.11 24.59 4.85
CA PRO A 222 9.83 24.04 3.71
C PRO A 222 9.91 22.52 3.81
N THR A 223 9.53 21.84 2.74
CA THR A 223 9.38 20.39 2.71
C THR A 223 9.98 19.81 1.44
N LYS A 224 10.76 18.75 1.61
CA LYS A 224 11.31 17.96 0.52
C LYS A 224 10.39 16.76 0.29
N THR A 225 9.78 16.67 -0.88
CA THR A 225 8.83 15.60 -1.21
C THR A 225 9.35 14.77 -2.39
N SER A 226 9.27 13.45 -2.27
CA SER A 226 9.51 12.50 -3.37
C SER A 226 8.31 11.57 -3.52
N TRP A 227 8.06 11.15 -4.76
CA TRP A 227 7.00 10.19 -5.06
C TRP A 227 7.50 9.08 -5.97
N ILE A 228 6.83 7.93 -5.88
CA ILE A 228 7.04 6.76 -6.74
C ILE A 228 5.68 6.17 -7.08
N LYS A 229 5.39 6.06 -8.39
CA LYS A 229 4.30 5.25 -8.93
C LYS A 229 4.80 3.81 -9.01
N ASN A 230 4.14 2.91 -8.31
CA ASN A 230 4.51 1.51 -8.31
C ASN A 230 4.33 0.91 -9.72
N LYS A 231 5.30 0.09 -10.15
CA LYS A 231 5.31 -0.46 -11.51
C LYS A 231 4.35 -1.65 -11.70
N ASP A 232 4.09 -2.40 -10.62
CA ASP A 232 3.39 -3.69 -10.67
C ASP A 232 1.93 -3.54 -10.18
N TYR A 233 1.68 -2.60 -9.26
CA TYR A 233 0.41 -2.40 -8.59
C TYR A 233 -0.07 -0.94 -8.72
N PRO A 234 -1.39 -0.65 -8.65
CA PRO A 234 -1.94 0.70 -8.82
C PRO A 234 -1.76 1.54 -7.55
N LEU A 235 -0.52 1.70 -7.09
CA LEU A 235 -0.14 2.37 -5.86
C LEU A 235 0.83 3.51 -6.15
N ILE A 236 0.76 4.57 -5.35
CA ILE A 236 1.71 5.67 -5.37
C ILE A 236 2.20 5.88 -3.94
N THR A 237 3.52 5.89 -3.76
CA THR A 237 4.17 6.25 -2.51
C THR A 237 4.54 7.73 -2.56
N VAL A 238 4.19 8.49 -1.53
CA VAL A 238 4.68 9.85 -1.32
C VAL A 238 5.41 9.89 0.02
N TYR A 239 6.64 10.40 0.00
CA TYR A 239 7.45 10.61 1.20
C TYR A 239 7.92 12.05 1.24
N SER A 240 7.68 12.70 2.37
CA SER A 240 8.00 14.09 2.63
C SER A 240 8.81 14.22 3.91
N GLU A 241 9.82 15.07 3.87
CA GLU A 241 10.63 15.45 5.03
C GLU A 241 10.55 16.98 5.18
N ILE A 242 9.96 17.40 6.29
CA ILE A 242 9.79 18.79 6.68
C ILE A 242 11.13 19.27 7.25
N GLU A 243 11.65 20.38 6.73
CA GLU A 243 12.91 20.96 7.18
C GLU A 243 12.64 21.78 8.45
N PRO A 244 13.16 21.39 9.63
CA PRO A 244 13.01 22.18 10.85
C PRO A 244 13.76 23.52 10.69
N HIS A 245 13.16 24.57 11.23
CA HIS A 245 13.77 25.91 11.32
C HIS A 245 14.94 25.95 12.29
#